data_AF-A0A3M6T4S0-F1
#
_entry.id   AF-A0A3M6T4S0-F1
#
_cell.length_a   1.000
_cell.length_b   1.000
_cell.length_c   1.000
_cell.angle_alpha   90.00
_cell.angle_beta   90.00
_cell.angle_gamma   90.00
#
_symmetry.space_group_name_H-M   'P 1'
#
loop_
_entity.id
_entity.type
_entity.pdbx_description
1 polymer ?
#
loop_
_entity_poly.entity_id
_entity_poly.type
_entity_poly.pdbx_seq_one_letter_code
_entity_poly.pdbx_strand_id
1 'polypeptide(L)'
;MEAPSLYSLIADGQYRAISLGRDKWKSLIGADASLQLNCNKEGFNSQGYPRNSKARIGIIGNEQSNCGSTDSRIGFGTGGNPGKSITCGNVASYGPDNGNRYIKAMGYIMVQ
;
A
#
# COMPACT_ATOMS: atom_id res chain seq x y z
N MET A 1 -27.19 11.90 -8.28
CA MET A 1 -25.98 11.92 -7.43
C MET A 1 -25.85 10.55 -6.81
N GLU A 2 -24.73 9.88 -7.03
CA GLU A 2 -24.42 8.60 -6.39
C GLU A 2 -24.11 8.88 -4.91
N ALA A 3 -24.62 8.04 -4.00
CA ALA A 3 -24.27 8.16 -2.59
C ALA A 3 -22.75 7.92 -2.44
N PRO A 4 -22.03 8.73 -1.65
CA PRO A 4 -20.63 8.46 -1.36
C PRO A 4 -20.54 7.09 -0.69
N SER A 5 -19.84 6.16 -1.33
CA SER A 5 -19.63 4.81 -0.84
C SER A 5 -18.17 4.44 -1.02
N LEU A 6 -17.69 3.46 -0.25
CA LEU A 6 -16.35 2.93 -0.48
C LEU A 6 -16.21 2.38 -1.91
N TYR A 7 -17.29 1.83 -2.47
CA TYR A 7 -17.32 1.35 -3.84
C TYR A 7 -17.02 2.46 -4.84
N SER A 8 -17.72 3.61 -4.75
CA SER A 8 -17.52 4.72 -5.69
C SER A 8 -16.14 5.37 -5.59
N LEU A 9 -15.43 5.20 -4.47
CA LEU A 9 -14.04 5.63 -4.30
C LEU A 9 -13.00 4.69 -4.92
N ILE A 10 -13.34 3.44 -5.21
CA ILE A 10 -12.34 2.43 -5.64
C ILE A 10 -12.63 1.77 -6.98
N ALA A 11 -13.90 1.73 -7.41
CA ALA A 11 -14.35 0.92 -8.54
C ALA A 11 -13.73 1.32 -9.89
N ASP A 12 -13.48 2.61 -10.08
CA ASP A 12 -12.88 3.14 -11.32
C ASP A 12 -11.36 2.93 -11.42
N GLY A 13 -10.73 2.39 -10.37
CA GLY A 13 -9.28 2.17 -10.33
C GLY A 13 -8.43 3.43 -10.30
N GLN A 14 -9.04 4.62 -10.20
CA GLN A 14 -8.31 5.89 -10.21
C GLN A 14 -7.63 6.15 -8.87
N TYR A 15 -6.38 6.62 -8.94
CA TYR A 15 -5.65 7.00 -7.74
C TYR A 15 -6.29 8.22 -7.07
N ARG A 16 -6.53 8.12 -5.77
CA ARG A 16 -6.99 9.24 -4.93
C ARG A 16 -6.09 9.33 -3.72
N ALA A 17 -5.35 10.42 -3.62
CA ALA A 17 -4.42 10.63 -2.52
C ALA A 17 -5.17 10.77 -1.19
N ILE A 18 -4.55 10.25 -0.13
CA ILE A 18 -4.89 10.60 1.25
C ILE A 18 -3.63 11.15 1.92
N SER A 19 -3.75 11.74 3.10
CA SER A 19 -2.60 12.24 3.85
C SER A 19 -2.67 11.73 5.29
N LEU A 20 -2.44 10.41 5.47
CA LEU A 20 -2.32 9.81 6.81
C LEU A 20 -0.88 9.83 7.29
N GLY A 21 0.07 9.71 6.37
CA GLY A 21 1.50 9.64 6.64
C GLY A 21 2.00 8.20 6.85
N ARG A 22 3.28 8.02 6.48
CA ARG A 22 4.00 6.74 6.53
C ARG A 22 3.88 6.02 7.87
N ASP A 23 4.06 6.74 8.97
CA ASP A 23 4.08 6.14 10.31
C ASP A 23 2.72 5.59 10.72
N LYS A 24 1.62 6.21 10.27
CA LYS A 24 0.27 5.68 10.49
C LYS A 24 0.08 4.36 9.76
N TRP A 25 0.54 4.24 8.52
CA TRP A 25 0.51 2.96 7.82
C TRP A 25 1.36 1.89 8.50
N LYS A 26 2.58 2.23 8.92
CA LYS A 26 3.45 1.30 9.67
C LYS A 26 2.81 0.85 10.99
N SER A 27 2.09 1.73 11.67
CA SER A 27 1.42 1.41 12.94
C SER A 27 0.35 0.31 12.83
N LEU A 28 -0.24 0.09 11.64
CA LEU A 28 -1.20 -1.00 11.40
C LEU A 28 -0.56 -2.39 11.50
N ILE A 29 0.77 -2.47 11.38
CA ILE A 29 1.55 -3.71 11.39
C ILE A 29 2.35 -3.83 12.69
N GLY A 30 2.80 -2.70 13.25
CA GLY A 30 3.54 -2.65 14.51
C GLY A 30 5.06 -2.66 14.31
N ALA A 31 5.78 -3.22 15.29
CA ALA A 31 7.25 -3.17 15.33
C ALA A 31 7.94 -3.84 14.12
N ASP A 32 7.28 -4.80 13.49
CA ASP A 32 7.80 -5.50 12.31
C ASP A 32 7.49 -4.79 10.98
N ALA A 33 6.82 -3.63 11.01
CA ALA A 33 6.51 -2.87 9.82
C ALA A 33 7.77 -2.43 9.09
N SER A 34 7.80 -2.64 7.77
CA SER A 34 8.91 -2.26 6.91
C SER A 34 8.40 -1.66 5.61
N LEU A 35 9.04 -0.61 5.11
CA LEU A 35 8.68 0.03 3.84
C LEU A 35 9.95 0.68 3.26
N GLN A 36 10.10 0.79 1.94
CA GLN A 36 11.20 1.58 1.37
C GLN A 36 10.92 3.08 1.51
N LEU A 37 11.97 3.89 1.59
CA LEU A 37 11.90 5.27 2.10
C LEU A 37 11.27 6.29 1.14
N ASN A 38 11.25 6.02 -0.16
CA ASN A 38 10.82 6.95 -1.19
C ASN A 38 9.46 6.57 -1.80
N CYS A 39 9.01 7.39 -2.77
CA CYS A 39 7.67 7.41 -3.37
C CYS A 39 6.54 7.76 -2.37
N ASN A 40 6.38 7.00 -1.28
CA ASN A 40 5.37 7.19 -0.22
C ASN A 40 3.96 7.49 -0.76
N LYS A 41 3.57 6.88 -1.88
CA LYS A 41 2.27 7.12 -2.53
C LYS A 41 1.20 6.40 -1.74
N GLU A 42 0.37 7.16 -1.03
CA GLU A 42 -0.69 6.66 -0.16
C GLU A 42 -2.09 7.08 -0.63
N GLY A 43 -3.07 6.18 -0.45
CA GLY A 43 -4.46 6.45 -0.78
C GLY A 43 -5.21 5.27 -1.38
N PHE A 44 -6.25 5.60 -2.13
CA PHE A 44 -7.04 4.64 -2.89
C PHE A 44 -6.38 4.36 -4.23
N ASN A 45 -6.34 3.09 -4.63
CA ASN A 45 -5.74 2.62 -5.88
C ASN A 45 -4.27 3.07 -6.07
N SER A 46 -3.49 3.12 -4.98
CA SER A 46 -2.05 3.38 -5.03
C SER A 46 -1.37 2.29 -5.85
N GLN A 47 -0.76 2.66 -6.98
CA GLN A 47 -0.08 1.72 -7.87
C GLN A 47 1.18 2.37 -8.48
N GLY A 48 2.23 1.57 -8.65
CA GLY A 48 3.41 1.90 -9.47
C GLY A 48 3.24 1.48 -10.93
N TYR A 49 4.30 1.03 -11.61
CA TYR A 49 4.16 0.46 -12.96
C TYR A 49 3.46 -0.90 -12.95
N PRO A 50 3.01 -1.41 -14.11
CA PRO A 50 2.43 -2.74 -14.20
C PRO A 50 3.34 -3.79 -13.54
N ARG A 51 2.72 -4.70 -12.78
CA ARG A 51 3.37 -5.76 -11.97
C ARG A 51 4.07 -5.31 -10.70
N ASN A 52 4.31 -4.02 -10.49
CA ASN A 52 4.89 -3.50 -9.25
C ASN A 52 3.84 -3.39 -8.12
N SER A 53 4.32 -3.08 -6.93
CA SER A 53 3.52 -3.00 -5.72
C SER A 53 2.35 -2.04 -5.87
N LYS A 54 1.19 -2.52 -5.44
CA LYS A 54 -0.08 -1.80 -5.46
C LYS A 54 -0.89 -2.07 -4.21
N ALA A 55 -1.76 -1.13 -3.86
CA ALA A 55 -2.74 -1.25 -2.79
C ALA A 55 -4.06 -0.64 -3.24
N ARG A 56 -5.17 -1.34 -2.97
CA ARG A 56 -6.51 -0.78 -3.17
C ARG A 56 -6.75 0.35 -2.19
N ILE A 57 -6.30 0.17 -0.95
CA ILE A 57 -6.28 1.17 0.13
C ILE A 57 -4.94 0.96 0.84
N GLY A 58 -4.00 1.88 0.69
CA GLY A 58 -2.66 1.67 1.23
C GLY A 58 -1.61 2.65 0.76
N ILE A 59 -0.41 2.43 1.27
CA ILE A 59 0.84 3.10 0.88
C ILE A 59 1.72 2.13 0.09
N ILE A 60 2.41 2.65 -0.92
CA ILE A 60 3.47 1.96 -1.66
C ILE A 60 4.76 2.78 -1.64
N GLY A 61 5.90 2.09 -1.72
CA GLY A 61 7.22 2.71 -1.70
C GLY A 61 8.24 1.97 -2.54
N ASN A 62 9.36 2.64 -2.80
CA ASN A 62 10.62 2.13 -3.35
C ASN A 62 11.77 2.99 -2.84
N GLU A 63 12.99 2.76 -3.34
CA GLU A 63 14.19 3.56 -3.06
C GLU A 63 14.49 4.59 -4.15
N GLN A 64 13.69 4.69 -5.22
CA GLN A 64 13.92 5.60 -6.36
C GLN A 64 13.21 6.95 -6.17
N SER A 65 13.52 7.92 -7.03
CA SER A 65 12.91 9.26 -7.01
C SER A 65 11.48 9.32 -7.56
N ASN A 66 10.99 8.23 -8.14
CA ASN A 66 9.65 8.13 -8.73
C ASN A 66 8.94 6.87 -8.23
N CYS A 67 7.64 6.75 -8.51
CA CYS A 67 6.82 5.62 -8.08
C CYS A 67 6.71 4.49 -9.12
N GLY A 68 7.61 4.40 -10.10
CA GLY A 68 7.50 3.41 -11.18
C GLY A 68 7.79 1.98 -10.70
N SER A 69 8.86 1.80 -9.95
CA SER A 69 9.42 0.50 -9.54
C SER A 69 9.04 0.09 -8.12
N THR A 70 7.84 0.42 -7.65
CA THR A 70 7.43 0.13 -6.27
C THR A 70 7.49 -1.36 -5.92
N ASP A 71 8.12 -1.67 -4.81
CA ASP A 71 8.44 -3.01 -4.36
C ASP A 71 8.32 -3.15 -2.84
N SER A 72 7.70 -2.15 -2.21
CA SER A 72 7.16 -2.23 -0.86
C SER A 72 5.76 -1.61 -0.76
N ARG A 73 4.96 -2.10 0.18
CA ARG A 73 3.56 -1.71 0.40
C ARG A 73 3.04 -2.10 1.77
N ILE A 74 2.07 -1.32 2.25
CA ILE A 74 1.23 -1.65 3.41
C ILE A 74 -0.23 -1.32 3.06
N GLY A 75 -1.16 -2.22 3.37
CA GLY A 75 -2.59 -1.91 3.29
C GLY A 75 -3.48 -3.10 2.94
N PHE A 76 -4.62 -2.78 2.33
CA PHE A 76 -5.71 -3.69 1.98
C PHE A 76 -5.84 -3.81 0.46
N GLY A 77 -6.24 -5.00 -0.01
CA GLY A 77 -6.34 -5.30 -1.44
C GLY A 77 -5.01 -5.07 -2.16
N THR A 78 -3.91 -5.48 -1.54
CA THR A 78 -2.56 -5.30 -2.04
C THR A 78 -2.15 -6.38 -3.04
N GLY A 79 -1.07 -6.15 -3.77
CA GLY A 79 -0.50 -7.13 -4.69
C GLY A 79 0.70 -6.56 -5.46
N GLY A 80 1.12 -7.28 -6.50
CA GLY A 80 2.31 -6.93 -7.27
C GLY A 80 3.59 -7.56 -6.73
N ASN A 81 4.71 -7.27 -7.37
CA ASN A 81 6.03 -7.71 -6.97
C ASN A 81 6.53 -6.84 -5.80
N PRO A 82 7.14 -7.44 -4.76
CA PRO A 82 7.25 -8.86 -4.45
C PRO A 82 6.04 -9.40 -3.67
N GLY A 83 5.96 -10.71 -3.46
CA GLY A 83 4.95 -11.30 -2.57
C GLY A 83 3.49 -11.09 -3.03
N LYS A 84 3.20 -11.24 -4.32
CA LYS A 84 1.88 -10.95 -4.95
C LYS A 84 0.67 -11.63 -4.30
N SER A 85 0.86 -12.71 -3.53
CA SER A 85 -0.18 -13.46 -2.84
C SER A 85 -0.60 -12.84 -1.49
N ILE A 86 0.14 -11.85 -0.99
CA ILE A 86 -0.22 -11.09 0.20
C ILE A 86 -1.12 -9.95 -0.23
N THR A 87 -2.41 -10.06 0.12
CA THR A 87 -3.47 -9.12 -0.24
C THR A 87 -3.84 -8.17 0.89
N CYS A 88 -3.43 -8.46 2.12
CA CYS A 88 -3.59 -7.58 3.28
C CYS A 88 -2.37 -7.73 4.20
N GLY A 89 -1.82 -6.61 4.67
CA GLY A 89 -0.64 -6.58 5.52
C GLY A 89 0.51 -5.77 4.91
N ASN A 90 1.73 -6.26 5.04
CA ASN A 90 2.95 -5.55 4.66
C ASN A 90 3.89 -6.43 3.81
N VAL A 91 4.33 -5.89 2.68
CA VAL A 91 5.43 -6.45 1.91
C VAL A 91 6.49 -5.39 1.70
N ALA A 92 7.75 -5.72 1.91
CA ALA A 92 8.87 -4.84 1.60
C ALA A 92 10.11 -5.65 1.26
N SER A 93 10.82 -5.25 0.20
CA SER A 93 12.06 -5.88 -0.26
C SER A 93 12.99 -4.81 -0.82
N TYR A 94 14.23 -5.20 -1.16
CA TYR A 94 15.18 -4.36 -1.89
C TYR A 94 15.56 -3.05 -1.16
N GLY A 95 16.01 -3.17 0.08
CA GLY A 95 16.48 -2.04 0.90
C GLY A 95 15.39 -1.28 1.66
N PRO A 96 14.39 -1.94 2.27
CA PRO A 96 13.41 -1.25 3.10
C PRO A 96 13.98 -0.90 4.48
N ASP A 97 13.29 0.02 5.17
CA ASP A 97 13.77 0.62 6.42
C ASP A 97 13.82 -0.31 7.64
N ASN A 98 13.23 -1.50 7.58
CA ASN A 98 13.21 -2.49 8.67
C ASN A 98 13.37 -3.93 8.14
N GLY A 99 14.26 -4.08 7.14
CA GLY A 99 14.57 -5.36 6.50
C GLY A 99 13.42 -5.92 5.66
N ASN A 100 13.70 -7.00 4.92
CA ASN A 100 12.69 -7.60 4.04
C ASN A 100 11.55 -8.22 4.87
N ARG A 101 10.30 -7.88 4.56
CA ARG A 101 9.10 -8.35 5.29
C ARG A 101 8.04 -8.86 4.33
N TYR A 102 7.36 -9.94 4.74
CA TYR A 102 6.26 -10.59 4.02
C TYR A 102 5.17 -10.98 5.01
N ILE A 103 4.48 -9.98 5.55
CA ILE A 103 3.55 -10.12 6.66
C ILE A 103 2.13 -10.14 6.11
N LYS A 104 1.42 -11.25 6.33
CA LYS A 104 -0.03 -11.34 6.13
C LYS A 104 -0.73 -10.83 7.38
N ALA A 105 -1.75 -10.00 7.20
CA ALA A 105 -2.59 -9.51 8.28
C ALA A 105 -4.07 -9.74 7.96
N MET A 106 -4.88 -9.88 9.00
CA MET A 106 -6.34 -9.77 8.87
C MET A 106 -6.70 -8.29 8.82
N GLY A 107 -7.51 -7.90 7.83
CA GLY A 107 -7.96 -6.52 7.67
C GLY A 107 -9.47 -6.44 7.62
N TYR A 108 -10.04 -5.48 8.35
CA TYR A 108 -11.44 -5.10 8.27
C TYR A 108 -11.55 -3.59 8.02
N ILE A 109 -12.62 -3.17 7.34
CA ILE A 109 -12.94 -1.77 7.09
C ILE A 109 -14.33 -1.53 7.64
N MET A 110 -14.44 -0.58 8.56
CA MET A 110 -15.73 -0.12 9.10
C MET A 110 -16.07 1.20 8.42
N VAL A 111 -17.25 1.27 7.80
CA VAL A 111 -17.80 2.48 7.17
C VAL A 111 -19.10 2.81 7.88
N GLN A 112 -19.30 4.07 8.27
CA GLN A 112 -20.47 4.57 8.99
C GLN A 112 -21.06 5.77 8.26
#